data_AF-A0A2W6BQ89-F1
#
_entry.id   AF-A0A2W6BQ89-F1
#
_cell.length_a   1.000
_cell.length_b   1.000
_cell.length_c   1.000
_cell.angle_alpha   90.00
_cell.angle_beta   90.00
_cell.angle_gamma   90.00
#
_symmetry.space_group_name_H-M   'P 1'
#
loop_
_entity.id
_entity.type
_entity.pdbx_description
1 polymer ?
#
loop_
_entity_poly.entity_id
_entity_poly.type
_entity_poly.pdbx_seq_one_letter_code
_entity_poly.pdbx_strand_id
1 'polypeptide(L)'
;MLNSGHLLEAVAINKAARDIRLDPKIFAYSVGPSTPEFTGVLGKDADYVFSGSQWRSQVKYRPSFYLDTPQYVATYRKKFKSDEDPDYHVAESTAACLALHKAIETAGSLQPERVRDALATLELICVRR
;
A
#
# COMPACT_ATOMS: atom_id res chain seq x y z
N MET A 1 -15.50 -3.37 15.81
CA MET A 1 -15.57 -1.91 15.61
C MET A 1 -14.93 -1.59 14.26
N LEU A 2 -15.51 -0.66 13.49
CA LEU A 2 -15.03 -0.25 12.17
C LEU A 2 -14.66 1.24 12.21
N ASN A 3 -13.49 1.62 11.70
CA ASN A 3 -13.04 3.00 11.68
C ASN A 3 -12.24 3.32 10.39
N SER A 4 -12.31 4.56 9.91
CA SER A 4 -11.62 4.99 8.69
C SER A 4 -10.29 5.74 8.94
N GLY A 5 -9.67 5.52 10.11
CA GLY A 5 -8.50 6.27 10.57
C GLY A 5 -7.21 5.88 9.86
N HIS A 6 -6.34 6.88 9.69
CA HIS A 6 -4.94 6.68 9.32
C HIS A 6 -4.14 6.34 10.60
N LEU A 7 -2.81 6.26 10.50
CA LEU A 7 -1.97 5.72 11.58
C LEU A 7 -2.25 6.36 12.95
N LEU A 8 -2.30 7.70 13.03
CA LEU A 8 -2.46 8.41 14.30
C LEU A 8 -3.83 8.17 14.93
N GLU A 9 -4.91 8.26 14.14
CA GLU A 9 -6.27 8.06 14.63
C GLU A 9 -6.49 6.59 15.02
N ALA A 10 -5.99 5.65 14.22
CA ALA A 10 -6.12 4.23 14.50
C ALA A 10 -5.39 3.85 15.80
N VAL A 11 -4.18 4.37 16.03
CA VAL A 11 -3.44 4.18 17.29
C VAL A 11 -4.20 4.79 18.46
N ALA A 12 -4.67 6.03 18.33
CA ALA A 12 -5.38 6.71 19.41
C ALA A 12 -6.67 5.98 19.80
N ILE A 13 -7.45 5.53 18.81
CA ILE A 13 -8.68 4.77 19.04
C ILE A 13 -8.38 3.42 19.70
N ASN A 14 -7.33 2.71 19.27
CA ASN A 14 -6.96 1.43 19.86
C ASN A 14 -6.55 1.58 21.33
N LYS A 15 -5.77 2.63 21.64
CA LYS A 15 -5.40 2.98 23.03
C LYS A 15 -6.63 3.35 23.86
N ALA A 16 -7.51 4.21 23.34
CA ALA A 16 -8.73 4.59 24.04
C ALA A 16 -9.66 3.39 24.30
N ALA A 17 -9.79 2.48 23.33
CA ALA A 17 -10.57 1.25 23.48
C ALA A 17 -10.00 0.36 24.61
N ARG A 18 -8.67 0.21 24.66
CA ARG A 18 -7.99 -0.50 25.76
C ARG A 18 -8.25 0.17 27.11
N ASP A 19 -8.13 1.50 27.20
CA ASP A 19 -8.28 2.24 28.46
C ASP A 19 -9.67 2.05 29.07
N ILE A 20 -10.71 1.96 28.23
CA ILE A 20 -12.08 1.68 28.66
C ILE A 20 -12.44 0.18 28.70
N ARG A 21 -11.45 -0.70 28.47
CA ARG A 21 -11.61 -2.17 28.42
C ARG A 21 -12.65 -2.64 27.40
N LEU A 22 -12.75 -1.93 26.28
CA LEU A 22 -13.56 -2.34 25.14
C LEU A 22 -12.86 -3.54 24.47
N ASP A 23 -13.50 -4.71 24.54
CA ASP A 23 -12.98 -5.98 24.00
C ASP A 23 -13.89 -6.54 22.88
N PRO A 24 -13.89 -5.92 21.69
CA PRO A 24 -14.60 -6.43 20.54
C PRO A 24 -13.80 -7.58 19.92
N LYS A 25 -14.51 -8.60 19.44
CA LYS A 25 -13.89 -9.74 18.73
C LYS A 25 -13.09 -9.35 17.49
N ILE A 26 -13.39 -8.18 16.91
CA ILE A 26 -12.74 -7.64 15.72
C ILE A 26 -12.60 -6.12 15.87
N PHE A 27 -11.38 -5.63 15.70
CA PHE A 27 -11.10 -4.25 15.33
C PHE A 27 -10.73 -4.20 13.85
N ALA A 28 -11.36 -3.31 13.09
CA ALA A 28 -11.06 -3.16 11.68
C ALA A 28 -10.94 -1.68 11.32
N TYR A 29 -9.90 -1.36 10.58
CA TYR A 29 -9.58 -0.01 10.14
C TYR A 29 -9.43 0.03 8.61
N SER A 30 -9.59 1.19 7.99
CA SER A 30 -9.36 1.31 6.54
C SER A 30 -7.89 1.36 6.17
N VAL A 31 -7.06 2.07 6.95
CA VAL A 31 -5.67 2.36 6.59
C VAL A 31 -4.67 2.10 7.72
N GLY A 32 -4.88 2.60 8.94
CA GLY A 32 -3.85 2.60 10.00
C GLY A 32 -3.01 1.32 10.15
N PRO A 33 -3.61 0.12 10.33
CA PRO A 33 -2.88 -1.15 10.51
C PRO A 33 -2.10 -1.63 9.29
N SER A 34 -2.22 -0.93 8.15
CA SER A 34 -1.50 -1.26 6.94
C SER A 34 -0.10 -0.63 6.84
N THR A 35 0.25 0.28 7.74
CA THR A 35 1.61 0.82 7.85
C THR A 35 2.43 0.03 8.88
N PRO A 36 3.75 -0.18 8.67
CA PRO A 36 4.59 -0.97 9.59
C PRO A 36 4.55 -0.46 11.04
N GLU A 37 4.52 0.86 11.20
CA GLU A 37 4.61 1.54 12.50
C GLU A 37 3.45 1.22 13.43
N PHE A 38 2.26 0.88 12.88
CA PHE A 38 1.10 0.55 13.70
C PHE A 38 1.39 -0.59 14.68
N THR A 39 2.02 -1.66 14.19
CA THR A 39 2.39 -2.82 15.01
C THR A 39 3.50 -2.48 16.00
N GLY A 40 4.48 -1.65 15.60
CA GLY A 40 5.55 -1.19 16.47
C GLY A 40 5.06 -0.33 17.64
N VAL A 41 4.07 0.55 17.40
CA VAL A 41 3.53 1.46 18.43
C VAL A 41 2.60 0.74 19.42
N LEU A 42 1.81 -0.23 18.95
CA LEU A 42 0.79 -0.90 19.76
C LEU A 42 1.25 -2.23 20.36
N GLY A 43 2.29 -2.86 19.79
CA GLY A 43 2.74 -4.19 20.21
C GLY A 43 1.58 -5.19 20.21
N LYS A 44 1.39 -5.88 21.34
CA LYS A 44 0.32 -6.87 21.53
C LYS A 44 -1.11 -6.33 21.32
N ASP A 45 -1.33 -5.02 21.39
CA ASP A 45 -2.68 -4.48 21.15
C ASP A 45 -3.03 -4.42 19.66
N ALA A 46 -2.07 -4.65 18.78
CA ALA A 46 -2.32 -4.81 17.36
C ALA A 46 -2.85 -6.22 17.02
N ASP A 47 -2.81 -7.16 17.97
CA ASP A 47 -3.33 -8.51 17.75
C ASP A 47 -4.83 -8.46 17.47
N TYR A 48 -5.29 -9.26 16.49
CA TYR A 48 -6.69 -9.31 16.04
C TYR A 48 -7.23 -7.97 15.51
N VAL A 49 -6.34 -7.06 15.08
CA VAL A 49 -6.68 -5.87 14.30
C VAL A 49 -6.55 -6.16 12.80
N PHE A 50 -7.58 -5.78 12.05
CA PHE A 50 -7.67 -6.00 10.60
C PHE A 50 -7.65 -4.67 9.84
N SER A 51 -7.13 -4.71 8.61
CA SER A 51 -7.22 -3.57 7.68
C SER A 51 -7.42 -4.06 6.26
N GLY A 52 -8.08 -3.22 5.45
CA GLY A 52 -7.98 -3.32 4.00
C GLY A 52 -6.56 -2.97 3.57
N SER A 53 -6.02 -3.70 2.59
CA SER A 53 -4.82 -3.29 1.87
C SER A 53 -4.92 -3.72 0.42
N GLN A 54 -4.56 -2.82 -0.47
CA GLN A 54 -4.55 -3.05 -1.91
C GLN A 54 -3.30 -3.85 -2.35
N TRP A 55 -2.26 -3.85 -1.52
CA TRP A 55 -1.00 -4.55 -1.78
C TRP A 55 -0.26 -4.94 -0.50
N ARG A 56 0.54 -6.01 -0.57
CA ARG A 56 1.46 -6.46 0.49
C ARG A 56 2.65 -7.19 -0.15
N SER A 57 3.79 -7.28 0.53
CA SER A 57 4.96 -8.03 0.03
C SER A 57 4.72 -9.54 -0.13
N GLN A 58 3.67 -10.09 0.51
CA GLN A 58 3.29 -11.50 0.37
C GLN A 58 2.39 -11.80 -0.85
N VAL A 59 1.97 -10.80 -1.63
CA VAL A 59 1.15 -11.04 -2.82
C VAL A 59 1.95 -11.81 -3.88
N LYS A 60 1.24 -12.63 -4.67
CA LYS A 60 1.85 -13.49 -5.70
C LYS A 60 1.46 -13.07 -7.12
N TYR A 61 1.34 -11.76 -7.34
CA TYR A 61 1.01 -11.22 -8.66
C TYR A 61 2.15 -11.51 -9.65
N ARG A 62 1.77 -11.78 -10.90
CA ARG A 62 2.72 -11.93 -12.02
C ARG A 62 2.75 -10.60 -12.78
N PRO A 63 3.83 -9.81 -12.71
CA PRO A 63 3.89 -8.55 -13.42
C PRO A 63 3.93 -8.80 -14.93
N SER A 64 3.21 -7.99 -15.70
CA SER A 64 3.41 -7.84 -17.15
C SER A 64 4.43 -6.75 -17.47
N PHE A 65 4.78 -5.89 -16.50
CA PHE A 65 5.72 -4.79 -16.64
C PHE A 65 6.47 -4.51 -15.33
N TYR A 66 7.75 -4.10 -15.43
CA TYR A 66 8.65 -3.81 -14.30
C TYR A 66 9.11 -5.06 -13.52
N LEU A 67 9.30 -4.93 -12.20
CA LEU A 67 9.83 -5.95 -11.30
C LEU A 67 8.70 -6.82 -10.72
N ASP A 68 9.03 -8.07 -10.38
CA ASP A 68 8.19 -8.88 -9.51
C ASP A 68 8.23 -8.39 -8.04
N THR A 69 7.33 -8.93 -7.22
CA THR A 69 7.20 -8.49 -5.81
C THR A 69 8.49 -8.69 -5.01
N PRO A 70 9.15 -9.88 -5.02
CA PRO A 70 10.44 -10.06 -4.33
C PRO A 70 11.54 -9.08 -4.79
N GLN A 71 11.68 -8.87 -6.09
CA GLN A 71 12.66 -7.94 -6.65
C GLN A 71 12.35 -6.49 -6.26
N TYR A 72 11.07 -6.11 -6.28
CA TYR A 72 10.64 -4.77 -5.89
C TYR A 72 10.95 -4.48 -4.42
N VAL A 73 10.62 -5.42 -3.52
CA VAL A 73 10.93 -5.32 -2.08
C VAL A 73 12.44 -5.18 -1.87
N ALA A 74 13.25 -6.03 -2.50
CA ALA A 74 14.71 -5.96 -2.40
C ALA A 74 15.27 -4.62 -2.92
N THR A 75 14.72 -4.12 -4.02
CA THR A 75 15.12 -2.84 -4.63
C THR A 75 14.75 -1.66 -3.73
N TYR A 76 13.55 -1.66 -3.14
CA TYR A 76 13.11 -0.65 -2.19
C TYR A 76 14.04 -0.58 -0.98
N ARG A 77 14.25 -1.72 -0.31
CA ARG A 77 15.13 -1.83 0.86
C ARG A 77 16.54 -1.31 0.57
N LYS A 78 17.12 -1.72 -0.55
CA LYS A 78 18.45 -1.25 -0.98
C LYS A 78 18.47 0.26 -1.24
N LYS A 79 17.47 0.80 -1.93
CA LYS A 79 17.41 2.22 -2.32
C LYS A 79 17.26 3.13 -1.10
N PHE A 80 16.41 2.76 -0.16
CA PHE A 80 16.09 3.57 1.03
C PHE A 80 16.88 3.16 2.27
N LYS A 81 17.77 2.17 2.16
CA LYS A 81 18.54 1.61 3.28
C LYS A 81 17.64 1.23 4.47
N SER A 82 16.52 0.58 4.15
CA SER A 82 15.51 0.16 5.11
C SER A 82 15.47 -1.36 5.23
N ASP A 83 15.20 -1.86 6.43
CA ASP A 83 14.92 -3.27 6.70
C ASP A 83 13.41 -3.59 6.58
N GLU A 84 12.58 -2.54 6.51
CA GLU A 84 11.13 -2.66 6.34
C GLU A 84 10.76 -2.89 4.87
N ASP A 85 9.68 -3.65 4.66
CA ASP A 85 9.07 -3.75 3.34
C ASP A 85 8.36 -2.44 2.99
N PRO A 86 8.25 -2.08 1.69
CA PRO A 86 7.40 -0.97 1.31
C PRO A 86 5.95 -1.26 1.72
N ASP A 87 5.21 -0.22 2.12
CA ASP A 87 3.77 -0.34 2.31
C ASP A 87 3.02 -0.23 0.96
N TYR A 88 1.69 -0.35 1.03
CA TYR A 88 0.87 -0.26 -0.17
C TYR A 88 0.87 1.14 -0.80
N HIS A 89 1.06 2.22 -0.04
CA HIS A 89 1.15 3.58 -0.58
C HIS A 89 2.39 3.74 -1.47
N VAL A 90 3.52 3.16 -1.04
CA VAL A 90 4.76 3.15 -1.82
C VAL A 90 4.60 2.32 -3.09
N ALA A 91 4.00 1.13 -2.98
CA ALA A 91 3.72 0.27 -4.12
C ALA A 91 2.79 0.93 -5.14
N GLU A 92 1.73 1.60 -4.66
CA GLU A 92 0.76 2.34 -5.49
C GLU A 92 1.39 3.54 -6.18
N SER A 93 2.19 4.33 -5.46
CA SER A 93 2.88 5.49 -6.03
C SER A 93 3.85 5.05 -7.13
N THR A 94 4.52 3.90 -6.93
CA THR A 94 5.38 3.30 -7.95
C THR A 94 4.55 2.86 -9.16
N ALA A 95 3.44 2.16 -8.93
CA ALA A 95 2.54 1.70 -9.99
C ALA A 95 1.99 2.87 -10.83
N ALA A 96 1.57 3.96 -10.19
CA ALA A 96 1.08 5.15 -10.88
C ALA A 96 2.15 5.79 -11.77
N CYS A 97 3.39 5.92 -11.26
CA CYS A 97 4.50 6.43 -12.06
C CYS A 97 4.81 5.53 -13.27
N LEU A 98 4.78 4.20 -13.07
CA LEU A 98 5.00 3.23 -14.14
C LEU A 98 3.90 3.26 -15.20
N ALA A 99 2.64 3.40 -14.79
CA ALA A 99 1.51 3.54 -15.69
C ALA A 99 1.63 4.81 -16.54
N LEU A 100 1.97 5.94 -15.91
CA LEU A 100 2.22 7.21 -16.64
C LEU A 100 3.37 7.07 -17.62
N HIS A 101 4.49 6.47 -17.20
CA HIS A 101 5.63 6.20 -18.09
C HIS A 101 5.21 5.37 -19.30
N LYS A 102 4.49 4.26 -19.09
CA LYS A 102 4.06 3.38 -20.18
C LYS A 102 3.05 4.05 -21.10
N ALA A 103 2.17 4.90 -20.58
CA ALA A 103 1.25 5.67 -21.41
C ALA A 103 1.95 6.71 -22.28
N ILE A 104 2.99 7.38 -21.75
CA ILE A 104 3.83 8.30 -22.55
C ILE A 104 4.51 7.55 -23.69
N GLU A 105 5.10 6.38 -23.42
CA GLU A 105 5.69 5.52 -24.47
C GLU A 105 4.65 5.12 -25.52
N THR A 106 3.44 4.74 -25.08
CA THR A 106 2.36 4.28 -25.97
C THR A 106 1.80 5.42 -26.81
N ALA A 107 1.68 6.63 -26.26
CA ALA A 107 1.20 7.81 -26.97
C ALA A 107 2.21 8.35 -27.99
N GLY A 108 3.51 8.05 -27.80
CA GLY A 108 4.61 8.65 -28.57
C GLY A 108 4.65 10.17 -28.48
N SER A 109 4.15 10.73 -27.37
CA SER A 109 3.92 12.16 -27.21
C SER A 109 3.86 12.56 -25.73
N LEU A 110 4.13 13.83 -25.45
CA LEU A 110 3.94 14.45 -24.13
C LEU A 110 2.68 15.34 -24.09
N GLN A 111 1.89 15.37 -25.17
CA GLN A 111 0.62 16.12 -25.22
C GLN A 111 -0.37 15.50 -24.22
N PRO A 112 -0.92 16.27 -23.26
CA PRO A 112 -1.77 15.73 -22.19
C PRO A 112 -2.97 14.92 -22.69
N GLU A 113 -3.68 15.38 -23.73
CA GLU A 113 -4.80 14.62 -24.29
C GLU A 113 -4.37 13.24 -24.81
N ARG A 114 -3.24 13.16 -25.51
CA ARG A 114 -2.75 11.89 -26.09
C ARG A 114 -2.30 10.91 -25.00
N VAL A 115 -1.64 11.41 -23.96
CA VAL A 115 -1.20 10.59 -22.82
C VAL A 115 -2.40 10.11 -22.00
N ARG A 116 -3.40 10.97 -21.77
CA ARG A 116 -4.66 10.58 -21.09
C ARG A 116 -5.38 9.47 -21.86
N ASP A 117 -5.51 9.60 -23.17
CA ASP A 117 -6.21 8.61 -23.99
C ASP A 117 -5.45 7.28 -24.00
N ALA A 118 -4.11 7.31 -24.06
CA ALA A 118 -3.30 6.10 -23.89
C ALA A 118 -3.46 5.48 -22.50
N LEU A 119 -3.41 6.27 -21.43
CA LEU A 119 -3.65 5.83 -20.04
C LEU A 119 -5.00 5.11 -19.89
N ALA A 120 -6.06 5.63 -20.51
CA ALA A 120 -7.41 5.09 -20.39
C ALA A 120 -7.56 3.69 -21.01
N THR A 121 -6.68 3.32 -21.94
CA THR A 121 -6.68 2.00 -22.62
C THR A 121 -5.64 1.04 -22.04
N LEU A 122 -4.92 1.45 -21.01
CA LEU A 122 -3.74 0.75 -20.52
C LEU A 122 -4.12 -0.41 -19.59
N GLU A 123 -3.75 -1.63 -19.98
CA GLU A 123 -3.84 -2.80 -19.13
C GLU A 123 -2.45 -3.30 -18.75
N LEU A 124 -2.07 -3.13 -17.49
CA LEU A 124 -0.79 -3.63 -16.98
C LEU A 124 -0.90 -4.07 -15.53
N ILE A 125 -0.13 -5.11 -15.21
CA ILE A 125 0.11 -5.56 -13.85
C ILE A 125 1.57 -5.23 -13.59
N CYS A 126 1.84 -4.35 -12.65
CA CYS A 126 3.20 -4.08 -12.20
C CYS A 126 3.40 -4.77 -10.85
N VAL A 127 3.83 -4.02 -9.83
CA VAL A 127 3.87 -4.50 -8.45
C VAL A 127 2.48 -4.85 -7.90
N ARG A 128 1.40 -4.29 -8.45
CA ARG A 128 0.00 -4.48 -8.03
C ARG A 128 -0.88 -4.81 -9.25
N ARG A 129 -2.00 -5.51 -9.01
CA ARG A 129 -3.10 -5.72 -9.98
C ARG A 129 -4.01 -4.49 -10.09
#